data_AF-V5FY61-F1
#
_entry.id   AF-V5FY61-F1
#
_cell.length_a   1.000
_cell.length_b   1.000
_cell.length_c   1.000
_cell.angle_alpha   90.00
_cell.angle_beta   90.00
_cell.angle_gamma   90.00
#
_symmetry.space_group_name_H-M   'P 1'
#
loop_
_entity.id
_entity.type
_entity.pdbx_description
1 polymer ?
#
loop_
_entity_poly.entity_id
_entity_poly.type
_entity_poly.pdbx_seq_one_letter_code
_entity_poly.pdbx_strand_id
1 'polypeptide(L)'
;EECIQGFRVSSIELKHLCLEYMTPWLPNLVRFCKPSEENKRQKQVAGIIEKLILLTIEEVEMYPSIQAKIWGSIGQVPELIDMVLDNFIHRSVNSGLGSPMVEIMADTAVALASANVPLVAKKIIGRLCRVVDKTCQSPTPLLEQHMMWDDIAILARYLLMLSFNNSLDVVRHLPYLFHTVTFLVCSGSLSMRASTHGLVINIIHSLCTCTKPSFSEETQRLLRLSLDEFSLPKFYLLFGISKVKSAAVTAFRSSYRHPNERWFGNERSFSGASSQDRERLSLTSLEVITDALLEIMEACMRDIPDCDWLTSWTSLAKSFAFCFNPALQPRALIVFGCISKSI
;
A
#
# COMPACT_ATOMS: atom_id res chain seq x y z
N GLU A 1 -24.68 17.86 5.13
CA GLU A 1 -24.26 18.23 6.50
C GLU A 1 -25.27 17.78 7.54
N GLU A 2 -26.56 18.11 7.38
CA GLU A 2 -27.65 17.68 8.29
C GLU A 2 -27.66 16.17 8.55
N CYS A 3 -27.48 15.35 7.50
CA CYS A 3 -27.41 13.89 7.65
C CYS A 3 -26.26 13.43 8.56
N ILE A 4 -25.09 14.07 8.50
CA ILE A 4 -23.93 13.72 9.34
C ILE A 4 -24.18 14.15 10.79
N GLN A 5 -24.82 15.30 10.99
CA GLN A 5 -25.18 15.77 12.32
C GLN A 5 -26.26 14.89 12.97
N GLY A 6 -27.30 14.52 12.20
CA GLY A 6 -28.34 13.61 12.64
C GLY A 6 -27.79 12.21 12.93
N PHE A 7 -26.80 11.76 12.17
CA PHE A 7 -26.14 10.46 12.37
C PHE A 7 -25.63 10.29 13.80
N ARG A 8 -24.90 11.27 14.32
CA ARG A 8 -24.23 11.19 15.64
C ARG A 8 -25.20 11.02 16.82
N VAL A 9 -26.43 11.52 16.71
CA VAL A 9 -27.44 11.48 17.77
C VAL A 9 -28.51 10.39 17.56
N SER A 10 -28.39 9.61 16.48
CA SER A 10 -29.35 8.60 16.08
C SER A 10 -29.04 7.23 16.69
N SER A 11 -30.07 6.38 16.83
CA SER A 11 -29.87 4.95 17.13
C SER A 11 -29.20 4.23 15.95
N ILE A 12 -28.68 3.02 16.17
CA ILE A 12 -28.01 2.23 15.12
C ILE A 12 -28.92 2.02 13.91
N GLU A 13 -30.20 1.69 14.14
CA GLU A 13 -31.18 1.47 13.07
C GLU A 13 -31.39 2.74 12.24
N LEU A 14 -31.52 3.89 12.90
CA LEU A 14 -31.67 5.19 12.24
C LEU A 14 -30.39 5.60 11.50
N LYS A 15 -29.20 5.27 12.04
CA LYS A 15 -27.91 5.49 11.37
C LYS A 15 -27.83 4.73 10.05
N HIS A 16 -28.33 3.49 9.97
CA HIS A 16 -28.42 2.76 8.70
C HIS A 16 -29.30 3.49 7.68
N LEU A 17 -30.47 3.98 8.09
CA LEU A 17 -31.35 4.76 7.23
C LEU A 17 -30.70 6.07 6.77
N CYS A 18 -29.91 6.73 7.63
CA CYS A 18 -29.13 7.90 7.23
C CYS A 18 -28.10 7.57 6.13
N LEU A 19 -27.42 6.41 6.20
CA LEU A 19 -26.50 6.00 5.14
C LEU A 19 -27.25 5.74 3.83
N GLU A 20 -28.39 5.06 3.89
CA GLU A 20 -29.22 4.81 2.71
C GLU A 20 -29.74 6.10 2.07
N TYR A 21 -30.11 7.08 2.90
CA TYR A 21 -30.50 8.40 2.44
C TYR A 21 -29.33 9.17 1.79
N MET A 22 -28.13 9.11 2.37
CA MET A 22 -26.95 9.85 1.89
C MET A 22 -26.36 9.27 0.60
N THR A 23 -26.31 7.95 0.49
CA THR A 23 -25.57 7.22 -0.57
C THR A 23 -25.88 7.73 -1.99
N PRO A 24 -27.15 7.91 -2.41
CA PRO A 24 -27.47 8.37 -3.76
C PRO A 24 -26.95 9.78 -4.10
N TRP A 25 -26.62 10.60 -3.09
CA TRP A 25 -26.14 11.96 -3.28
C TRP A 25 -24.62 12.04 -3.46
N LEU A 26 -23.86 11.04 -3.01
CA LEU A 26 -22.40 11.06 -3.03
C LEU A 26 -21.81 11.24 -4.45
N PRO A 27 -22.34 10.58 -5.51
CA PRO A 27 -21.83 10.79 -6.86
C PRO A 27 -22.02 12.21 -7.39
N ASN A 28 -22.99 12.97 -6.85
CA ASN A 28 -23.23 14.34 -7.28
C ASN A 28 -22.12 15.31 -6.85
N LEU A 29 -21.23 14.93 -5.93
CA LEU A 29 -20.10 15.75 -5.51
C LEU A 29 -19.19 16.13 -6.70
N VAL A 30 -19.07 15.26 -7.72
CA VAL A 30 -18.29 15.54 -8.94
C VAL A 30 -18.74 16.81 -9.66
N ARG A 31 -20.04 17.14 -9.60
CA ARG A 31 -20.59 18.34 -10.25
C ARG A 31 -19.98 19.63 -9.68
N PHE A 32 -19.44 19.58 -8.47
CA PHE A 32 -18.83 20.70 -7.76
C PHE A 32 -17.29 20.72 -7.87
N CYS A 33 -16.69 19.74 -8.56
CA CYS A 33 -15.24 19.64 -8.81
C CYS A 33 -14.83 20.14 -10.20
N LYS A 34 -15.72 20.79 -10.96
CA LYS A 34 -15.42 21.25 -12.34
C LYS A 34 -14.50 22.49 -12.35
N PRO A 35 -13.60 22.64 -13.35
CA PRO A 35 -12.54 23.66 -13.36
C PRO A 35 -13.02 25.12 -13.40
N SER A 36 -14.28 25.38 -13.74
CA SER A 36 -14.73 26.73 -14.08
C SER A 36 -14.89 27.70 -12.90
N GLU A 37 -14.88 27.24 -11.63
CA GLU A 37 -14.99 28.09 -10.43
C GLU A 37 -14.14 27.55 -9.25
N GLU A 38 -12.82 27.67 -9.42
CA GLU A 38 -11.87 26.58 -9.20
C GLU A 38 -11.44 26.29 -7.75
N ASN A 39 -11.71 27.13 -6.74
CA ASN A 39 -11.17 26.89 -5.39
C ASN A 39 -12.18 26.75 -4.27
N LYS A 40 -13.31 27.47 -4.29
CA LYS A 40 -14.24 27.47 -3.15
C LYS A 40 -15.06 26.17 -3.09
N ARG A 41 -15.60 25.75 -4.23
CA ARG A 41 -16.45 24.54 -4.32
C ARG A 41 -15.63 23.27 -4.11
N GLN A 42 -14.43 23.20 -4.69
CA GLN A 42 -13.51 22.08 -4.46
C GLN A 42 -13.11 21.97 -2.98
N LYS A 43 -12.81 23.09 -2.31
CA LYS A 43 -12.58 23.12 -0.86
C LYS A 43 -13.79 22.68 -0.05
N GLN A 44 -15.01 23.01 -0.49
CA GLN A 44 -16.24 22.51 0.15
C GLN A 44 -16.38 21.00 0.01
N VAL A 45 -16.12 20.44 -1.18
CA VAL A 45 -16.13 18.98 -1.37
C VAL A 45 -15.06 18.31 -0.51
N ALA A 46 -13.84 18.84 -0.47
CA ALA A 46 -12.79 18.34 0.41
C ALA A 46 -13.22 18.40 1.89
N GLY A 47 -13.89 19.48 2.31
CA GLY A 47 -14.46 19.59 3.67
C GLY A 47 -15.57 18.56 3.95
N ILE A 48 -16.36 18.17 2.95
CA ILE A 48 -17.33 17.08 3.08
C ILE A 48 -16.60 15.74 3.23
N ILE A 49 -15.57 15.47 2.40
CA ILE A 49 -14.76 14.26 2.49
C ILE A 49 -14.11 14.15 3.88
N GLU A 50 -13.54 15.23 4.42
CA GLU A 50 -12.96 15.24 5.77
C GLU A 50 -14.01 14.90 6.84
N LYS A 51 -15.24 15.42 6.72
CA LYS A 51 -16.33 15.06 7.64
C LYS A 51 -16.72 13.57 7.52
N LEU A 52 -16.68 12.99 6.33
CA LEU A 52 -16.93 11.56 6.12
C LEU A 52 -15.79 10.70 6.69
N ILE A 53 -14.53 11.16 6.58
CA ILE A 53 -13.37 10.53 7.22
C ILE A 53 -13.55 10.54 8.74
N LEU A 54 -13.91 11.68 9.32
CA LEU A 54 -14.18 11.80 10.76
C LEU A 54 -15.31 10.87 11.19
N LEU A 55 -16.42 10.82 10.44
CA LEU A 55 -17.53 9.90 10.68
C LEU A 55 -17.04 8.44 10.70
N THR A 56 -16.18 8.07 9.75
CA THR A 56 -15.58 6.72 9.66
C THR A 56 -14.74 6.37 10.87
N ILE A 57 -13.99 7.33 11.41
CA ILE A 57 -13.12 7.13 12.58
C ILE A 57 -13.93 7.07 13.88
N GLU A 58 -14.95 7.93 14.02
CA GLU A 58 -15.73 8.07 15.26
C GLU A 58 -16.78 6.97 15.43
N GLU A 59 -17.40 6.52 14.35
CA GLU A 59 -18.56 5.62 14.40
C GLU A 59 -18.17 4.14 14.27
N VAL A 60 -17.48 3.64 15.29
CA VAL A 60 -16.88 2.28 15.31
C VAL A 60 -17.90 1.17 15.05
N GLU A 61 -19.10 1.24 15.63
CA GLU A 61 -20.15 0.22 15.45
C GLU A 61 -20.72 0.23 14.03
N MET A 62 -20.73 1.39 13.37
CA MET A 62 -21.23 1.55 12.01
C MET A 62 -20.15 1.38 10.95
N TYR A 63 -18.91 1.11 11.35
CA TYR A 63 -17.75 1.09 10.47
C TYR A 63 -17.95 0.24 9.21
N PRO A 64 -18.41 -1.04 9.27
CA PRO A 64 -18.63 -1.84 8.07
C PRO A 64 -19.68 -1.24 7.12
N SER A 65 -20.72 -0.63 7.68
CA SER A 65 -21.80 0.00 6.91
C SER A 65 -21.33 1.28 6.23
N ILE A 66 -20.51 2.08 6.92
CA ILE A 66 -19.87 3.28 6.37
C ILE A 66 -18.94 2.88 5.22
N GLN A 67 -18.11 1.85 5.40
CA GLN A 67 -17.24 1.33 4.33
C GLN A 67 -18.03 0.97 3.07
N ALA A 68 -19.08 0.16 3.21
CA ALA A 68 -19.87 -0.29 2.07
C ALA A 68 -20.67 0.84 1.41
N LYS A 69 -21.36 1.67 2.19
CA LYS A 69 -22.33 2.66 1.67
C LYS A 69 -21.69 3.97 1.24
N ILE A 70 -20.67 4.45 1.96
CA ILE A 70 -20.00 5.72 1.64
C ILE A 70 -18.83 5.45 0.69
N TRP A 71 -17.83 4.71 1.15
CA TRP A 71 -16.57 4.56 0.41
C TRP A 71 -16.71 3.64 -0.80
N GLY A 72 -17.49 2.58 -0.69
CA GLY A 72 -17.87 1.74 -1.84
C GLY A 72 -18.63 2.52 -2.92
N SER A 73 -19.52 3.46 -2.53
CA SER A 73 -20.23 4.31 -3.49
C SER A 73 -19.33 5.37 -4.12
N ILE A 74 -18.49 6.04 -3.33
CA ILE A 74 -17.52 7.01 -3.86
C ILE A 74 -16.50 6.33 -4.78
N GLY A 75 -16.13 5.07 -4.51
CA GLY A 75 -15.25 4.26 -5.35
C GLY A 75 -15.75 4.10 -6.79
N GLN A 76 -17.07 4.18 -7.01
CA GLN A 76 -17.69 4.12 -8.34
C GLN A 76 -17.57 5.43 -9.14
N VAL A 77 -16.93 6.45 -8.56
CA VAL A 77 -16.89 7.82 -9.09
C VAL A 77 -15.44 8.23 -9.34
N PRO A 78 -14.88 7.90 -10.53
CA PRO A 78 -13.45 8.06 -10.83
C PRO A 78 -12.88 9.46 -10.56
N GLU A 79 -13.67 10.49 -10.80
CA GLU A 79 -13.27 11.89 -10.67
C GLU A 79 -13.03 12.33 -9.22
N LEU A 80 -13.57 11.60 -8.23
CA LEU A 80 -13.35 11.89 -6.81
C LEU A 80 -12.15 11.14 -6.23
N ILE A 81 -11.68 10.07 -6.88
CA ILE A 81 -10.69 9.14 -6.32
C ILE A 81 -9.40 9.86 -5.90
N ASP A 82 -8.87 10.75 -6.74
CA ASP A 82 -7.64 11.48 -6.40
C ASP A 82 -7.82 12.35 -5.16
N MET A 83 -8.91 13.12 -5.09
CA MET A 83 -9.20 13.98 -3.94
C MET A 83 -9.36 13.16 -2.66
N VAL A 84 -10.07 12.03 -2.72
CA VAL A 84 -10.30 11.17 -1.55
C VAL A 84 -8.98 10.55 -1.07
N LEU A 85 -8.19 9.99 -1.97
CA LEU A 85 -6.89 9.40 -1.63
C LEU A 85 -5.93 10.44 -1.05
N ASP A 86 -5.92 11.66 -1.59
CA ASP A 86 -5.10 12.75 -1.05
C ASP A 86 -5.52 13.13 0.37
N ASN A 87 -6.83 13.13 0.68
CA ASN A 87 -7.32 13.36 2.05
C ASN A 87 -6.96 12.20 2.98
N PHE A 88 -7.06 10.93 2.55
CA PHE A 88 -6.65 9.77 3.34
C PHE A 88 -5.16 9.81 3.71
N ILE A 89 -4.31 10.10 2.73
CA ILE A 89 -2.86 10.20 2.91
C ILE A 89 -2.52 11.41 3.80
N HIS A 90 -3.13 12.57 3.55
CA HIS A 90 -2.93 13.76 4.39
C HIS A 90 -3.33 13.50 5.84
N ARG A 91 -4.47 12.83 6.07
CA ARG A 91 -4.91 12.43 7.41
C ARG A 91 -3.93 11.48 8.08
N SER A 92 -3.38 10.53 7.32
CA SER A 92 -2.39 9.57 7.79
C SER A 92 -1.07 10.25 8.20
N VAL A 93 -0.57 11.17 7.36
CA VAL A 93 0.65 11.95 7.64
C VAL A 93 0.47 12.84 8.87
N ASN A 94 -0.63 13.58 8.97
CA ASN A 94 -0.90 14.45 10.12
C ASN A 94 -1.05 13.68 11.43
N SER A 95 -1.49 12.42 11.36
CA SER A 95 -1.63 11.55 12.54
C SER A 95 -0.32 10.88 12.95
N GLY A 96 0.69 10.87 12.08
CA GLY A 96 2.00 10.27 12.29
C GLY A 96 2.08 8.78 11.94
N LEU A 97 3.27 8.36 11.49
CA LEU A 97 3.57 6.96 11.17
C LEU A 97 3.35 6.03 12.39
N GLY A 98 2.64 4.92 12.17
CA GLY A 98 2.30 3.95 13.22
C GLY A 98 1.05 4.28 14.02
N SER A 99 0.38 5.41 13.74
CA SER A 99 -0.92 5.73 14.32
C SER A 99 -2.01 4.75 13.83
N PRO A 100 -3.00 4.38 14.67
CA PRO A 100 -4.17 3.61 14.23
C PRO A 100 -4.91 4.26 13.06
N MET A 101 -4.83 5.60 12.92
CA MET A 101 -5.43 6.31 11.80
C MET A 101 -4.87 5.86 10.45
N VAL A 102 -3.58 5.50 10.37
CA VAL A 102 -2.98 4.99 9.13
C VAL A 102 -3.63 3.67 8.72
N GLU A 103 -3.90 2.80 9.69
CA GLU A 103 -4.54 1.49 9.47
C GLU A 103 -6.01 1.65 9.04
N ILE A 104 -6.75 2.53 9.71
CA ILE A 104 -8.15 2.84 9.36
C ILE A 104 -8.22 3.40 7.94
N MET A 105 -7.34 4.34 7.57
CA MET A 105 -7.36 4.94 6.22
C MET A 105 -6.90 3.95 5.14
N ALA A 106 -5.91 3.10 5.44
CA ALA A 106 -5.48 2.03 4.52
C ALA A 106 -6.59 1.00 4.28
N ASP A 107 -7.31 0.59 5.33
CA ASP A 107 -8.47 -0.31 5.23
C ASP A 107 -9.64 0.35 4.48
N THR A 108 -9.90 1.62 4.77
CA THR A 108 -10.90 2.43 4.05
C THR A 108 -10.57 2.54 2.55
N ALA A 109 -9.29 2.62 2.19
CA ALA A 109 -8.86 2.61 0.79
C ALA A 109 -9.19 1.28 0.07
N VAL A 110 -9.28 0.16 0.78
CA VAL A 110 -9.76 -1.12 0.21
C VAL A 110 -11.25 -1.05 -0.13
N ALA A 111 -12.07 -0.50 0.76
CA ALA A 111 -13.49 -0.29 0.47
C ALA A 111 -13.68 0.65 -0.72
N LEU A 112 -12.90 1.73 -0.80
CA LEU A 112 -12.86 2.62 -1.97
C LEU A 112 -12.46 1.87 -3.25
N ALA A 113 -11.46 0.98 -3.16
CA ALA A 113 -10.98 0.17 -4.29
C ALA A 113 -12.01 -0.87 -4.77
N SER A 114 -12.89 -1.37 -3.91
CA SER A 114 -13.83 -2.46 -4.23
C SER A 114 -14.68 -2.21 -5.49
N ALA A 115 -14.98 -0.95 -5.80
CA ALA A 115 -15.74 -0.55 -6.98
C ALA A 115 -14.88 -0.27 -8.22
N ASN A 116 -13.59 0.01 -8.06
CA ASN A 116 -12.69 0.37 -9.17
C ASN A 116 -11.23 0.03 -8.85
N VAL A 117 -10.98 -1.26 -8.66
CA VAL A 117 -9.68 -1.81 -8.26
C VAL A 117 -8.53 -1.30 -9.15
N PRO A 118 -8.62 -1.37 -10.50
CA PRO A 118 -7.49 -0.97 -11.36
C PRO A 118 -7.13 0.51 -11.20
N LEU A 119 -8.12 1.39 -11.04
CA LEU A 119 -7.88 2.82 -10.88
C LEU A 119 -7.22 3.12 -9.53
N VAL A 120 -7.80 2.64 -8.43
CA VAL A 120 -7.28 2.94 -7.08
C VAL A 120 -5.87 2.37 -6.90
N ALA A 121 -5.63 1.14 -7.36
CA ALA A 121 -4.30 0.52 -7.36
C ALA A 121 -3.28 1.38 -8.12
N LYS A 122 -3.59 1.75 -9.38
CA LYS A 122 -2.74 2.63 -10.19
C LYS A 122 -2.43 3.95 -9.49
N LYS A 123 -3.43 4.54 -8.83
CA LYS A 123 -3.30 5.83 -8.12
C LYS A 123 -2.43 5.76 -6.87
N ILE A 124 -2.51 4.68 -6.09
CA ILE A 124 -1.66 4.48 -4.90
C ILE A 124 -0.23 4.12 -5.31
N ILE A 125 -0.06 3.15 -6.21
CA ILE A 125 1.27 2.73 -6.71
C ILE A 125 1.98 3.92 -7.36
N GLY A 126 1.27 4.68 -8.20
CA GLY A 126 1.84 5.88 -8.84
C GLY A 126 2.23 6.98 -7.84
N ARG A 127 1.51 7.13 -6.72
CA ARG A 127 1.93 8.06 -5.64
C ARG A 127 3.22 7.56 -4.98
N LEU A 128 3.33 6.27 -4.69
CA LEU A 128 4.54 5.70 -4.09
C LEU A 128 5.75 5.87 -5.01
N CYS A 129 5.64 5.51 -6.29
CA CYS A 129 6.73 5.72 -7.25
C CYS A 129 7.20 7.17 -7.27
N ARG A 130 6.27 8.15 -7.33
CA ARG A 130 6.63 9.58 -7.31
C ARG A 130 7.34 10.02 -6.03
N VAL A 131 6.93 9.49 -4.88
CA VAL A 131 7.56 9.84 -3.58
C VAL A 131 8.96 9.22 -3.50
N VAL A 132 9.13 7.99 -3.99
CA VAL A 132 10.44 7.34 -4.11
C VAL A 132 11.34 8.10 -5.09
N ASP A 133 10.85 8.53 -6.25
CA ASP A 133 11.61 9.35 -7.21
C ASP A 133 12.11 10.66 -6.59
N LYS A 134 11.28 11.29 -5.75
CA LYS A 134 11.66 12.51 -5.02
C LYS A 134 12.82 12.29 -4.03
N THR A 135 13.14 11.05 -3.64
CA THR A 135 14.29 10.78 -2.75
C THR A 135 15.64 11.02 -3.42
N CYS A 136 15.67 11.12 -4.76
CA CYS A 136 16.86 11.56 -5.49
C CYS A 136 17.12 13.08 -5.35
N GLN A 137 16.14 13.84 -4.84
CA GLN A 137 16.30 15.25 -4.49
C GLN A 137 16.65 15.34 -3.00
N SER A 138 17.81 15.89 -2.67
CA SER A 138 18.35 15.91 -1.30
C SER A 138 18.57 14.52 -0.70
N PRO A 139 19.30 13.63 -1.40
CA PRO A 139 19.41 12.23 -1.03
C PRO A 139 20.19 12.04 0.27
N THR A 140 19.77 11.07 1.08
CA THR A 140 20.36 10.74 2.37
C THR A 140 21.06 9.37 2.34
N PRO A 141 22.04 9.09 3.22
CA PRO A 141 22.72 7.79 3.26
C PRO A 141 21.79 6.60 3.55
N LEU A 142 20.72 6.84 4.31
CA LEU A 142 19.68 5.86 4.61
C LEU A 142 18.33 6.42 4.15
N LEU A 143 17.45 5.55 3.66
CA LEU A 143 16.13 5.95 3.17
C LEU A 143 15.27 6.48 4.32
N GLU A 144 15.43 5.92 5.52
CA GLU A 144 14.70 6.29 6.74
C GLU A 144 15.06 7.69 7.27
N GLN A 145 16.13 8.29 6.77
CA GLN A 145 16.54 9.66 7.12
C GLN A 145 15.96 10.71 6.17
N HIS A 146 15.38 10.27 5.05
CA HIS A 146 14.85 11.18 4.05
C HIS A 146 13.52 11.80 4.52
N MET A 147 13.27 13.06 4.19
CA MET A 147 12.04 13.77 4.57
C MET A 147 10.75 13.12 4.03
N MET A 148 10.87 12.30 2.98
CA MET A 148 9.76 11.55 2.37
C MET A 148 9.57 10.15 2.97
N TRP A 149 10.35 9.76 3.98
CA TRP A 149 10.29 8.41 4.55
C TRP A 149 8.90 8.06 5.09
N ASP A 150 8.28 8.98 5.83
CA ASP A 150 6.96 8.74 6.43
C ASP A 150 5.90 8.55 5.34
N ASP A 151 5.93 9.34 4.26
CA ASP A 151 5.06 9.16 3.10
C ASP A 151 5.26 7.78 2.44
N ILE A 152 6.51 7.35 2.25
CA ILE A 152 6.85 6.02 1.70
C ILE A 152 6.31 4.91 2.61
N ALA A 153 6.53 5.03 3.91
CA ALA A 153 6.10 4.03 4.88
C ALA A 153 4.57 3.95 4.97
N ILE A 154 3.87 5.09 4.96
CA ILE A 154 2.39 5.14 4.91
C ILE A 154 1.88 4.50 3.62
N LEU A 155 2.43 4.86 2.45
CA LEU A 155 1.99 4.27 1.18
C LEU A 155 2.28 2.77 1.11
N ALA A 156 3.37 2.28 1.70
CA ALA A 156 3.63 0.86 1.82
C ALA A 156 2.60 0.13 2.70
N ARG A 157 2.08 0.77 3.76
CA ARG A 157 0.95 0.24 4.55
C ARG A 157 -0.32 0.12 3.69
N TYR A 158 -0.60 1.12 2.86
CA TYR A 158 -1.73 1.09 1.93
C TYR A 158 -1.57 -0.03 0.90
N LEU A 159 -0.36 -0.22 0.36
CA LEU A 159 -0.08 -1.35 -0.54
C LEU A 159 -0.32 -2.69 0.16
N LEU A 160 0.14 -2.87 1.40
CA LEU A 160 -0.13 -4.11 2.12
C LEU A 160 -1.64 -4.33 2.29
N MET A 161 -2.39 -3.31 2.69
CA MET A 161 -3.84 -3.47 2.89
C MET A 161 -4.58 -3.74 1.57
N LEU A 162 -4.20 -3.07 0.48
CA LEU A 162 -4.75 -3.33 -0.86
C LEU A 162 -4.28 -4.67 -1.46
N SER A 163 -3.18 -5.25 -0.99
CA SER A 163 -2.70 -6.53 -1.52
C SER A 163 -3.62 -7.71 -1.20
N PHE A 164 -4.50 -7.56 -0.20
CA PHE A 164 -5.54 -8.54 0.08
C PHE A 164 -6.56 -8.60 -1.06
N ASN A 165 -7.02 -9.82 -1.36
CA ASN A 165 -8.01 -10.11 -2.41
C ASN A 165 -7.66 -9.51 -3.78
N ASN A 166 -6.36 -9.36 -4.08
CA ASN A 166 -5.85 -8.79 -5.33
C ASN A 166 -6.37 -7.36 -5.63
N SER A 167 -6.60 -6.54 -4.60
CA SER A 167 -7.05 -5.14 -4.78
C SER A 167 -5.94 -4.20 -5.29
N LEU A 168 -4.77 -4.75 -5.63
CA LEU A 168 -3.68 -4.09 -6.33
C LEU A 168 -3.68 -4.33 -7.84
N ASP A 169 -4.57 -5.17 -8.37
CA ASP A 169 -4.55 -5.60 -9.78
C ASP A 169 -3.11 -6.05 -10.16
N VAL A 170 -2.62 -7.06 -9.44
CA VAL A 170 -1.19 -7.45 -9.41
C VAL A 170 -0.63 -7.68 -10.80
N VAL A 171 -1.39 -8.33 -11.67
CA VAL A 171 -1.01 -8.60 -13.07
C VAL A 171 -0.67 -7.30 -13.80
N ARG A 172 -1.46 -6.24 -13.65
CA ARG A 172 -1.18 -4.98 -14.38
C ARG A 172 -0.05 -4.16 -13.79
N HIS A 173 0.32 -4.42 -12.54
CA HIS A 173 1.25 -3.57 -11.81
C HIS A 173 2.50 -4.30 -11.29
N LEU A 174 2.70 -5.58 -11.64
CA LEU A 174 3.76 -6.43 -11.08
C LEU A 174 5.15 -5.79 -11.12
N PRO A 175 5.62 -5.17 -12.22
CA PRO A 175 6.93 -4.53 -12.27
C PRO A 175 7.12 -3.44 -11.20
N TYR A 176 6.10 -2.61 -11.00
CA TYR A 176 6.12 -1.53 -10.02
C TYR A 176 6.08 -2.05 -8.57
N LEU A 177 5.34 -3.13 -8.35
CA LEU A 177 5.25 -3.79 -7.04
C LEU A 177 6.59 -4.46 -6.67
N PHE A 178 7.20 -5.21 -7.58
CA PHE A 178 8.52 -5.82 -7.35
C PHE A 178 9.61 -4.76 -7.20
N HIS A 179 9.60 -3.71 -8.01
CA HIS A 179 10.50 -2.58 -7.84
C HIS A 179 10.37 -1.96 -6.44
N THR A 180 9.14 -1.69 -5.99
CA THR A 180 8.86 -1.19 -4.65
C THR A 180 9.40 -2.14 -3.57
N VAL A 181 9.13 -3.43 -3.68
CA VAL A 181 9.62 -4.45 -2.73
C VAL A 181 11.13 -4.39 -2.62
N THR A 182 11.87 -4.46 -3.75
CA THR A 182 13.34 -4.46 -3.73
C THR A 182 13.94 -3.20 -3.09
N PHE A 183 13.25 -2.07 -3.17
CA PHE A 183 13.69 -0.82 -2.54
C PHE A 183 13.39 -0.75 -1.04
N LEU A 184 12.35 -1.47 -0.56
CA LEU A 184 11.91 -1.44 0.83
C LEU A 184 12.35 -2.65 1.67
N VAL A 185 12.93 -3.69 1.06
CA VAL A 185 13.50 -4.84 1.79
C VAL A 185 14.50 -4.35 2.85
N CYS A 186 14.41 -4.91 4.06
CA CYS A 186 15.21 -4.53 5.24
C CYS A 186 15.10 -3.06 5.69
N SER A 187 14.20 -2.25 5.14
CA SER A 187 14.06 -0.84 5.52
C SER A 187 13.02 -0.63 6.62
N GLY A 188 13.33 0.29 7.54
CA GLY A 188 12.44 0.71 8.61
C GLY A 188 12.35 -0.23 9.82
N SER A 189 11.26 -0.10 10.57
CA SER A 189 10.97 -0.92 11.74
C SER A 189 10.77 -2.39 11.37
N LEU A 190 10.78 -3.29 12.36
CA LEU A 190 10.47 -4.70 12.14
C LEU A 190 9.05 -4.88 11.54
N SER A 191 8.09 -4.05 11.92
CA SER A 191 6.73 -4.07 11.35
C SER A 191 6.72 -3.64 9.88
N MET A 192 7.54 -2.65 9.50
CA MET A 192 7.71 -2.24 8.11
C MET A 192 8.32 -3.36 7.26
N ARG A 193 9.41 -3.99 7.75
CA ARG A 193 10.03 -5.15 7.09
C ARG A 193 9.05 -6.32 6.92
N ALA A 194 8.30 -6.63 7.96
CA ALA A 194 7.23 -7.63 7.92
C ALA A 194 6.10 -7.25 6.96
N SER A 195 5.79 -5.96 6.81
CA SER A 195 4.81 -5.46 5.83
C SER A 195 5.30 -5.66 4.40
N THR A 196 6.57 -5.35 4.11
CA THR A 196 7.17 -5.60 2.79
C THR A 196 7.17 -7.09 2.45
N HIS A 197 7.51 -7.96 3.42
CA HIS A 197 7.42 -9.41 3.25
C HIS A 197 5.98 -9.88 3.00
N GLY A 198 5.03 -9.44 3.83
CA GLY A 198 3.61 -9.76 3.67
C GLY A 198 3.03 -9.30 2.32
N LEU A 199 3.49 -8.16 1.80
CA LEU A 199 3.14 -7.69 0.47
C LEU A 199 3.59 -8.68 -0.61
N VAL A 200 4.80 -9.22 -0.52
CA VAL A 200 5.30 -10.24 -1.47
C VAL A 200 4.48 -11.52 -1.41
N ILE A 201 4.19 -12.02 -0.21
CA ILE A 201 3.32 -13.19 -0.01
C ILE A 201 1.96 -12.97 -0.68
N ASN A 202 1.34 -11.81 -0.47
CA ASN A 202 0.04 -11.48 -1.05
C ASN A 202 0.09 -11.29 -2.57
N ILE A 203 1.19 -10.77 -3.12
CA ILE A 203 1.43 -10.69 -4.56
C ILE A 203 1.50 -12.09 -5.18
N ILE A 204 2.33 -12.97 -4.62
CA ILE A 204 2.48 -14.36 -5.10
C ILE A 204 1.14 -15.09 -4.99
N HIS A 205 0.45 -14.97 -3.85
CA HIS A 205 -0.88 -15.55 -3.66
C HIS A 205 -1.90 -15.03 -4.68
N SER A 206 -1.86 -13.73 -5.00
CA SER A 206 -2.74 -13.15 -6.03
C SER A 206 -2.45 -13.73 -7.42
N LEU A 207 -1.18 -13.99 -7.77
CA LEU A 207 -0.81 -14.69 -8.99
C LEU A 207 -1.27 -16.16 -8.98
N CYS A 208 -1.17 -16.86 -7.85
CA CYS A 208 -1.69 -18.23 -7.71
C CYS A 208 -3.21 -18.31 -7.93
N THR A 209 -3.94 -17.31 -7.45
CA THR A 209 -5.41 -17.32 -7.40
C THR A 209 -6.07 -16.52 -8.52
N CYS A 210 -5.30 -15.84 -9.37
CA CYS A 210 -5.88 -15.07 -10.45
C CYS A 210 -6.50 -16.00 -11.50
N THR A 211 -7.66 -15.58 -12.02
CA THR A 211 -8.36 -16.28 -13.10
C THR A 211 -8.05 -15.68 -14.48
N LYS A 212 -7.44 -14.49 -14.50
CA LYS A 212 -7.04 -13.75 -15.70
C LYS A 212 -5.70 -13.06 -15.41
N PRO A 213 -4.62 -13.37 -16.13
CA PRO A 213 -4.49 -14.38 -17.19
C PRO A 213 -4.59 -15.81 -16.64
N SER A 214 -4.74 -16.79 -17.53
CA SER A 214 -4.71 -18.22 -17.15
C SER A 214 -3.27 -18.72 -17.22
N PHE A 215 -2.69 -19.02 -16.08
CA PHE A 215 -1.34 -19.59 -16.01
C PHE A 215 -1.36 -21.11 -16.28
N SER A 216 -0.29 -21.61 -16.89
CA SER A 216 -0.09 -23.04 -17.12
C SER A 216 0.08 -23.80 -15.79
N GLU A 217 -0.09 -25.13 -15.82
CA GLU A 217 0.10 -25.96 -14.62
C GLU A 217 1.54 -25.86 -14.07
N GLU A 218 2.52 -25.73 -14.95
CA GLU A 218 3.93 -25.54 -14.59
C GLU A 218 4.15 -24.22 -13.85
N THR A 219 3.64 -23.11 -14.40
CA THR A 219 3.71 -21.79 -13.75
C THR A 219 2.97 -21.80 -12.41
N GLN A 220 1.78 -22.40 -12.35
CA GLN A 220 1.02 -22.53 -11.11
C GLN A 220 1.77 -23.35 -10.04
N ARG A 221 2.45 -24.42 -10.44
CA ARG A 221 3.30 -25.21 -9.54
C ARG A 221 4.47 -24.38 -9.01
N LEU A 222 5.14 -23.62 -9.88
CA LEU A 222 6.24 -22.74 -9.48
C LEU A 222 5.76 -21.69 -8.48
N LEU A 223 4.66 -20.99 -8.77
CA LEU A 223 4.10 -19.97 -7.87
C LEU A 223 3.76 -20.52 -6.47
N ARG A 224 3.22 -21.75 -6.38
CA ARG A 224 2.96 -22.43 -5.10
C ARG A 224 4.26 -22.75 -4.35
N LEU A 225 5.28 -23.26 -5.05
CA LEU A 225 6.59 -23.52 -4.45
C LEU A 225 7.26 -22.23 -3.96
N SER A 226 7.15 -21.14 -4.72
CA SER A 226 7.64 -19.82 -4.29
C SER A 226 6.89 -19.33 -3.05
N LEU A 227 5.58 -19.52 -2.96
CA LEU A 227 4.79 -19.15 -1.78
C LEU A 227 5.25 -19.91 -0.53
N ASP A 228 5.49 -21.21 -0.65
CA ASP A 228 6.04 -22.05 0.42
C ASP A 228 7.45 -21.58 0.81
N GLU A 229 8.29 -21.30 -0.17
CA GLU A 229 9.67 -20.86 0.04
C GLU A 229 9.76 -19.51 0.76
N PHE A 230 8.99 -18.51 0.33
CA PHE A 230 8.94 -17.19 0.99
C PHE A 230 8.39 -17.26 2.41
N SER A 231 7.67 -18.35 2.76
CA SER A 231 7.17 -18.61 4.11
C SER A 231 8.21 -19.26 5.03
N LEU A 232 9.35 -19.70 4.50
CA LEU A 232 10.42 -20.32 5.29
C LEU A 232 11.19 -19.29 6.14
N PRO A 233 11.70 -19.67 7.32
CA PRO A 233 12.48 -18.78 8.18
C PRO A 233 13.70 -18.15 7.50
N LYS A 234 14.31 -18.84 6.52
CA LYS A 234 15.43 -18.30 5.74
C LYS A 234 15.02 -17.01 5.01
N PHE A 235 13.81 -16.95 4.45
CA PHE A 235 13.31 -15.77 3.75
C PHE A 235 12.94 -14.65 4.72
N TYR A 236 12.52 -14.95 5.95
CA TYR A 236 12.35 -13.91 6.96
C TYR A 236 13.67 -13.18 7.23
N LEU A 237 14.77 -13.92 7.36
CA LEU A 237 16.10 -13.33 7.55
C LEU A 237 16.56 -12.48 6.35
N LEU A 238 16.23 -12.88 5.12
CA LEU A 238 16.54 -12.08 3.92
C LEU A 238 15.85 -10.71 3.95
N PHE A 239 14.67 -10.62 4.59
CA PHE A 239 13.92 -9.37 4.79
C PHE A 239 14.30 -8.62 6.08
N GLY A 240 15.29 -9.12 6.82
CA GLY A 240 15.68 -8.57 8.12
C GLY A 240 14.61 -8.79 9.20
N ILE A 241 13.90 -9.91 9.13
CA ILE A 241 12.88 -10.30 10.11
C ILE A 241 13.48 -11.43 10.94
N SER A 242 13.84 -11.12 12.19
CA SER A 242 14.41 -12.08 13.12
C SER A 242 13.60 -12.18 14.41
N LYS A 243 13.71 -13.33 15.10
CA LYS A 243 13.13 -13.57 16.44
C LYS A 243 11.60 -13.43 16.51
N VAL A 244 10.88 -13.70 15.43
CA VAL A 244 9.41 -13.72 15.40
C VAL A 244 8.88 -15.11 15.10
N LYS A 245 7.72 -15.44 15.66
CA LYS A 245 6.98 -16.69 15.33
C LYS A 245 6.27 -16.57 13.98
N SER A 246 5.82 -15.37 13.62
CA SER A 246 5.09 -15.11 12.38
C SER A 246 5.36 -13.69 11.90
N ALA A 247 5.80 -13.57 10.64
CA ALA A 247 5.95 -12.28 9.96
C ALA A 247 4.59 -11.59 9.81
N ALA A 248 3.53 -12.32 9.44
CA ALA A 248 2.18 -11.79 9.30
C ALA A 248 1.66 -11.14 10.60
N VAL A 249 1.79 -11.82 11.74
CA VAL A 249 1.39 -11.23 13.05
C VAL A 249 2.19 -9.97 13.36
N THR A 250 3.46 -9.93 12.96
CA THR A 250 4.35 -8.78 13.19
C THR A 250 3.99 -7.59 12.28
N ALA A 251 3.57 -7.85 11.05
CA ALA A 251 3.14 -6.83 10.09
C ALA A 251 1.87 -6.09 10.57
N PHE A 252 0.93 -6.79 11.21
CA PHE A 252 -0.34 -6.22 11.70
C PHE A 252 -0.39 -5.99 13.21
N ARG A 253 0.75 -6.09 13.92
CA ARG A 253 0.80 -5.94 15.39
C ARG A 253 0.27 -4.59 15.87
N SER A 254 0.36 -3.56 15.03
CA SER A 254 -0.17 -2.22 15.29
C SER A 254 -1.68 -2.10 15.03
N SER A 255 -2.23 -2.90 14.12
CA SER A 255 -3.61 -2.80 13.63
C SER A 255 -4.64 -3.39 14.61
N TYR A 256 -4.23 -4.29 15.51
CA TYR A 256 -5.14 -5.00 16.44
C TYR A 256 -5.20 -4.44 17.86
N ARG A 257 -4.63 -3.25 18.13
CA ARG A 257 -4.82 -2.61 19.44
C ARG A 257 -6.24 -2.04 19.53
N HIS A 258 -7.07 -2.65 20.37
CA HIS A 258 -8.43 -2.16 20.64
C HIS A 258 -8.41 -0.74 21.23
N PRO A 259 -9.40 0.13 20.92
CA PRO A 259 -9.49 1.50 21.43
C PRO A 259 -9.59 1.62 22.96
N ASN A 260 -9.89 0.53 23.67
CA ASN A 260 -10.01 0.50 25.13
C ASN A 260 -8.67 0.31 25.87
N GLU A 261 -7.58 -0.05 25.17
CA GLU A 261 -6.24 0.03 25.74
C GLU A 261 -5.76 1.47 25.64
N ARG A 262 -5.99 2.22 26.73
CA ARG A 262 -5.64 3.63 26.94
C ARG A 262 -4.59 4.17 25.96
N TRP A 263 -5.03 5.20 25.21
CA TRP A 263 -4.37 6.13 24.29
C TRP A 263 -3.01 6.73 24.73
N PHE A 264 -2.39 6.25 25.80
CA PHE A 264 -1.14 6.75 26.40
C PHE A 264 -0.10 5.64 26.62
N GLY A 265 -0.13 4.57 25.82
CA GLY A 265 0.94 3.57 25.78
C GLY A 265 2.09 4.02 24.88
N ASN A 266 3.10 4.67 25.46
CA ASN A 266 4.34 5.07 24.81
C ASN A 266 5.16 3.86 24.34
N GLU A 267 4.83 3.30 23.18
CA GLU A 267 5.65 2.27 22.52
C GLU A 267 6.13 2.76 21.15
N ARG A 268 7.46 2.90 21.06
CA ARG A 268 8.24 3.43 19.93
C ARG A 268 8.27 2.50 18.71
N SER A 269 7.14 1.92 18.30
CA SER A 269 7.12 0.83 17.32
C SER A 269 7.31 1.27 15.85
N PHE A 270 7.28 2.57 15.57
CA PHE A 270 7.54 3.11 14.23
C PHE A 270 8.47 4.32 14.19
N SER A 271 8.47 5.17 15.22
CA SER A 271 9.19 6.46 15.22
C SER A 271 10.54 6.46 15.97
N GLY A 272 11.04 5.30 16.37
CA GLY A 272 12.31 5.23 17.09
C GLY A 272 12.97 3.87 16.98
N ALA A 273 13.59 3.58 15.84
CA ALA A 273 14.62 2.55 15.81
C ALA A 273 15.72 2.99 16.81
N SER A 274 15.80 2.30 17.95
CA SER A 274 17.04 2.27 18.71
C SER A 274 18.15 1.87 17.72
N SER A 275 19.35 2.39 17.89
CA SER A 275 20.50 2.06 17.02
C SER A 275 20.78 0.54 16.93
N GLN A 276 20.16 -0.27 17.79
CA GLN A 276 20.28 -1.73 17.86
C GLN A 276 19.32 -2.50 16.93
N ASP A 277 18.22 -1.92 16.45
CA ASP A 277 17.26 -2.62 15.56
C ASP A 277 17.53 -2.41 14.06
N ARG A 278 18.59 -1.67 13.71
CA ARG A 278 18.96 -1.39 12.32
C ARG A 278 19.70 -2.57 11.70
N GLU A 279 18.95 -3.48 11.11
CA GLU A 279 19.51 -4.55 10.31
C GLU A 279 19.99 -3.98 8.97
N ARG A 280 21.31 -4.05 8.72
CA ARG A 280 21.87 -3.56 7.47
C ARG A 280 21.50 -4.54 6.36
N LEU A 281 20.95 -4.03 5.26
CA LEU A 281 20.72 -4.83 4.07
C LEU A 281 22.04 -5.44 3.59
N SER A 282 22.09 -6.77 3.51
CA SER A 282 23.12 -7.47 2.75
C SER A 282 22.75 -7.40 1.27
N LEU A 283 23.65 -6.91 0.41
CA LEU A 283 23.41 -6.87 -1.04
C LEU A 283 23.25 -8.29 -1.62
N THR A 284 23.89 -9.29 -1.02
CA THR A 284 23.66 -10.70 -1.37
C THR A 284 22.24 -11.14 -1.04
N SER A 285 21.66 -10.69 0.08
CA SER A 285 20.26 -10.98 0.39
C SER A 285 19.32 -10.34 -0.61
N LEU A 286 19.63 -9.11 -1.07
CA LEU A 286 18.86 -8.44 -2.11
C LEU A 286 18.96 -9.17 -3.46
N GLU A 287 20.14 -9.65 -3.83
CA GLU A 287 20.35 -10.47 -5.04
C GLU A 287 19.48 -11.73 -4.99
N VAL A 288 19.53 -12.50 -3.89
CA VAL A 288 18.69 -13.71 -3.71
C VAL A 288 17.20 -13.40 -3.82
N ILE A 289 16.73 -12.31 -3.19
CA ILE A 289 15.32 -11.89 -3.31
C ILE A 289 15.01 -11.50 -4.75
N THR A 290 15.89 -10.76 -5.42
CA THR A 290 15.66 -10.29 -6.79
C THR A 290 15.60 -11.45 -7.77
N ASP A 291 16.52 -12.41 -7.67
CA ASP A 291 16.53 -13.60 -8.52
C ASP A 291 15.25 -14.44 -8.33
N ALA A 292 14.79 -14.61 -7.09
CA ALA A 292 13.53 -15.31 -6.82
C ALA A 292 12.29 -14.56 -7.40
N LEU A 293 12.25 -13.24 -7.29
CA LEU A 293 11.20 -12.43 -7.89
C LEU A 293 11.26 -12.46 -9.43
N LEU A 294 12.47 -12.50 -10.00
CA LEU A 294 12.69 -12.59 -11.44
C LEU A 294 12.22 -13.94 -11.98
N GLU A 295 12.53 -15.04 -11.31
CA GLU A 295 12.05 -16.38 -11.67
C GLU A 295 10.51 -16.44 -11.71
N ILE A 296 9.85 -15.85 -10.70
CA ILE A 296 8.38 -15.75 -10.65
C ILE A 296 7.85 -14.91 -11.84
N MET A 297 8.46 -13.76 -12.10
CA MET A 297 8.05 -12.86 -13.18
C MET A 297 8.18 -13.55 -14.55
N GLU A 298 9.34 -14.13 -14.84
CA GLU A 298 9.64 -14.82 -16.10
C GLU A 298 8.71 -16.02 -16.30
N ALA A 299 8.43 -16.79 -15.25
CA ALA A 299 7.50 -17.91 -15.32
C ALA A 299 6.10 -17.45 -15.73
N CYS A 300 5.58 -16.41 -15.08
CA CYS A 300 4.28 -15.82 -15.43
C CYS A 300 4.27 -15.22 -16.84
N MET A 301 5.35 -14.55 -17.27
CA MET A 301 5.43 -13.92 -18.59
C MET A 301 5.24 -14.90 -19.75
N ARG A 302 5.64 -16.17 -19.58
CA ARG A 302 5.45 -17.21 -20.62
C ARG A 302 3.98 -17.43 -20.98
N ASP A 303 3.08 -17.19 -20.03
CA ASP A 303 1.64 -17.39 -20.19
C ASP A 303 0.88 -16.09 -20.52
N ILE A 304 1.60 -14.96 -20.67
CA ILE A 304 1.00 -13.64 -20.93
C ILE A 304 1.51 -13.11 -22.27
N PRO A 305 0.65 -13.03 -23.30
CA PRO A 305 1.06 -12.49 -24.59
C PRO A 305 1.42 -11.00 -24.47
N ASP A 306 2.42 -10.57 -25.24
CA ASP A 306 2.89 -9.18 -25.32
C ASP A 306 3.25 -8.56 -23.95
N CYS A 307 3.71 -9.38 -23.02
CA CYS A 307 4.03 -8.95 -21.66
C CYS A 307 5.32 -8.11 -21.63
N ASP A 308 5.23 -6.87 -21.17
CA ASP A 308 6.31 -5.90 -21.08
C ASP A 308 6.92 -5.78 -19.68
N TRP A 309 6.62 -6.73 -18.78
CA TRP A 309 6.96 -6.64 -17.38
C TRP A 309 8.46 -6.52 -17.13
N LEU A 310 9.26 -7.37 -17.76
CA LEU A 310 10.70 -7.35 -17.62
C LEU A 310 11.28 -6.02 -18.11
N THR A 311 10.88 -5.56 -19.30
CA THR A 311 11.31 -4.27 -19.87
C THR A 311 10.97 -3.10 -18.95
N SER A 312 9.74 -3.09 -18.41
CA SER A 312 9.29 -2.08 -17.45
C SER A 312 10.15 -2.09 -16.17
N TRP A 313 10.41 -3.27 -15.61
CA TRP A 313 11.21 -3.39 -14.38
C TRP A 313 12.69 -3.02 -14.61
N THR A 314 13.26 -3.43 -15.75
CA THR A 314 14.60 -3.01 -16.18
C THR A 314 14.70 -1.49 -16.28
N SER A 315 13.70 -0.83 -16.89
CA SER A 315 13.68 0.64 -17.02
C SER A 315 13.63 1.34 -15.66
N LEU A 316 12.78 0.86 -14.75
CA LEU A 316 12.71 1.38 -13.38
C LEU A 316 14.04 1.24 -12.64
N ALA A 317 14.63 0.03 -12.63
CA ALA A 317 15.90 -0.23 -11.97
C ALA A 317 17.05 0.59 -12.58
N LYS A 318 17.13 0.66 -13.92
CA LYS A 318 18.14 1.44 -14.64
C LYS A 318 18.08 2.92 -14.30
N SER A 319 16.87 3.49 -14.19
CA SER A 319 16.71 4.93 -13.89
C SER A 319 17.34 5.32 -12.54
N PHE A 320 17.23 4.45 -11.52
CA PHE A 320 17.83 4.68 -10.20
C PHE A 320 19.30 4.25 -10.13
N ALA A 321 19.71 3.22 -10.87
CA ALA A 321 21.10 2.74 -10.87
C ALA A 321 22.11 3.83 -11.27
N PHE A 322 21.70 4.74 -12.15
CA PHE A 322 22.50 5.86 -12.65
C PHE A 322 22.05 7.22 -12.11
N CYS A 323 21.21 7.25 -11.07
CA CYS A 323 20.83 8.47 -10.35
C CYS A 323 21.50 8.48 -8.98
N PHE A 324 22.07 9.61 -8.57
CA PHE A 324 22.74 9.71 -7.27
C PHE A 324 21.70 9.64 -6.13
N ASN A 325 21.72 8.53 -5.41
CA ASN A 325 20.91 8.29 -4.22
C ASN A 325 21.60 7.21 -3.37
N PRO A 326 22.38 7.55 -2.34
CA PRO A 326 23.23 6.57 -1.65
C PRO A 326 22.43 5.48 -0.94
N ALA A 327 21.15 5.72 -0.62
CA ALA A 327 20.27 4.72 -0.01
C ALA A 327 19.73 3.69 -1.02
N LEU A 328 19.38 4.13 -2.24
CA LEU A 328 18.68 3.30 -3.24
C LEU A 328 19.54 2.91 -4.44
N GLN A 329 20.52 3.70 -4.83
CA GLN A 329 21.36 3.46 -6.00
C GLN A 329 22.10 2.11 -5.95
N PRO A 330 22.73 1.69 -4.82
CA PRO A 330 23.35 0.36 -4.75
C PRO A 330 22.33 -0.77 -4.91
N ARG A 331 21.12 -0.59 -4.39
CA ARG A 331 20.02 -1.56 -4.53
C ARG A 331 19.59 -1.67 -5.99
N ALA A 332 19.39 -0.53 -6.64
CA ALA A 332 19.02 -0.44 -8.05
C ALA A 332 20.08 -1.05 -8.98
N LEU A 333 21.37 -0.88 -8.68
CA LEU A 333 22.47 -1.52 -9.41
C LEU A 333 22.43 -3.05 -9.32
N ILE A 334 22.20 -3.60 -8.12
CA ILE A 334 22.04 -5.05 -7.94
C ILE A 334 20.82 -5.54 -8.70
N VAL A 335 19.67 -4.89 -8.54
CA VAL A 335 18.42 -5.28 -9.22
C VAL A 335 18.59 -5.24 -10.74
N PHE A 336 19.15 -4.15 -11.28
CA PHE A 336 19.44 -4.01 -12.70
C PHE A 336 20.43 -5.06 -13.19
N GLY A 337 21.46 -5.37 -12.40
CA GLY A 337 22.43 -6.42 -12.69
C GLY A 337 21.79 -7.80 -12.77
N CYS A 338 20.93 -8.17 -11.82
CA CYS A 338 20.23 -9.46 -11.81
C CYS A 338 19.32 -9.60 -13.04
N ILE A 339 18.49 -8.59 -13.30
CA ILE A 339 17.58 -8.59 -14.46
C ILE A 339 18.36 -8.69 -15.78
N SER A 340 19.51 -8.02 -15.88
CA SER A 340 20.32 -8.02 -17.10
C SER A 340 21.11 -9.31 -17.34
N LYS A 341 21.21 -10.23 -16.35
CA LYS A 341 21.81 -11.56 -16.56
C LYS A 341 20.90 -12.47 -17.40
N SER A 342 19.59 -12.24 -17.34
CA SER A 342 18.57 -13.05 -18.02
C SER A 342 18.26 -12.60 -19.46
N ILE A 343 18.78 -11.45 -19.88
CA ILE A 343 18.71 -10.94 -21.27
C ILE A 343 19.94 -11.45 -22.02
#